data_AF-A0A133XEA6-F1
#
_entry.id   AF-A0A133XEA6-F1
#
_cell.length_a   1.000
_cell.length_b   1.000
_cell.length_c   1.000
_cell.angle_alpha   90.00
_cell.angle_beta   90.00
_cell.angle_gamma   90.00
#
_symmetry.space_group_name_H-M   'P 1'
#
loop_
_entity.id
_entity.type
_entity.pdbx_description
1 polymer ?
#
loop_
_entity_poly.entity_id
_entity_poly.type
_entity_poly.pdbx_seq_one_letter_code
_entity_poly.pdbx_strand_id
1 'polypeptide(L)' 'MALSKTQQALRLVSDGVPIKVAAARAGIAESTLRMAIGRTKDKEQCPCCGQVVREGFEVDRSVLKG' A
#
# COMPACT_ATOMS: atom_id res chain seq x y z
N MET A 1 -13.92 4.78 -0.80
CA MET A 1 -13.34 4.16 -2.02
C MET A 1 -12.78 2.80 -1.66
N ALA A 2 -12.97 1.78 -2.50
CA ALA A 2 -12.30 0.49 -2.30
C ALA A 2 -10.83 0.59 -2.73
N LEU A 3 -9.92 -0.05 -1.98
CA LEU A 3 -8.50 -0.11 -2.32
C LEU A 3 -8.28 -0.80 -3.68
N SER A 4 -7.34 -0.30 -4.48
CA SER A 4 -6.87 -1.02 -5.67
C SER A 4 -6.24 -2.37 -5.29
N LYS A 5 -6.20 -3.34 -6.21
CA LYS A 5 -5.58 -4.64 -5.97
C LYS A 5 -4.12 -4.53 -5.50
N THR A 6 -3.36 -3.59 -6.06
CA THR A 6 -1.97 -3.32 -5.63
C THR A 6 -1.91 -2.79 -4.20
N GLN A 7 -2.82 -1.91 -3.80
CA GLN A 7 -2.89 -1.42 -2.41
C GLN A 7 -3.31 -2.52 -1.44
N GLN A 8 -4.24 -3.40 -1.83
CA GLN A 8 -4.61 -4.58 -1.04
C GLN A 8 -3.40 -5.50 -0.85
N ALA A 9 -2.62 -5.75 -1.91
CA ALA A 9 -1.41 -6.55 -1.84
C ALA A 9 -0.33 -5.93 -0.95
N LEU A 10 -0.10 -4.62 -1.05
CA LEU A 10 0.83 -3.89 -0.18
C LEU A 10 0.42 -3.98 1.29
N ARG A 11 -0.89 -3.89 1.58
CA ARG A 11 -1.41 -4.06 2.95
C ARG A 11 -1.13 -5.44 3.50
N LEU A 12 -1.36 -6.49 2.71
CA LEU A 12 -1.02 -7.86 3.11
C LEU A 12 0.47 -8.00 3.44
N VAL A 13 1.35 -7.39 2.64
CA VAL A 13 2.79 -7.39 2.93
C VAL A 13 3.12 -6.63 4.22
N SER A 14 2.47 -5.49 4.49
CA SER A 14 2.66 -4.77 5.75
C SER A 14 2.17 -5.56 6.96
N ASP A 15 1.17 -6.42 6.77
CA ASP A 15 0.64 -7.33 7.79
C ASP A 15 1.52 -8.61 7.95
N GLY A 16 2.69 -8.67 7.28
CA GLY A 16 3.66 -9.76 7.38
C GLY A 16 3.43 -10.90 6.38
N VAL A 17 2.48 -10.79 5.46
CA VAL A 17 2.23 -11.83 4.46
C VAL A 17 3.35 -11.85 3.42
N PRO A 18 3.92 -13.02 3.07
CA PRO A 18 4.96 -13.12 2.05
C PRO A 18 4.50 -12.54 0.70
N ILE A 19 5.38 -11.82 0.01
CA ILE A 19 5.09 -11.09 -1.25
C ILE A 19 4.34 -11.96 -2.27
N LYS A 20 4.81 -13.19 -2.51
CA LYS A 20 4.19 -14.13 -3.44
C LYS A 20 2.74 -14.45 -3.06
N VAL A 21 2.48 -14.68 -1.77
CA VAL A 21 1.15 -14.98 -1.24
C VAL A 21 0.24 -13.75 -1.31
N ALA A 22 0.77 -12.58 -0.97
CA ALA A 22 0.04 -11.31 -1.05
C ALA A 22 -0.38 -10.98 -2.50
N ALA A 23 0.53 -11.14 -3.46
CA ALA A 23 0.25 -10.93 -4.88
C ALA A 23 -0.85 -11.88 -5.40
N ALA A 24 -0.74 -13.17 -5.05
CA ALA A 24 -1.73 -14.18 -5.42
C ALA A 24 -3.11 -13.86 -4.84
N ARG A 25 -3.20 -13.52 -3.54
CA ARG A 25 -4.46 -13.17 -2.86
C ARG A 25 -5.13 -11.93 -3.47
N ALA A 26 -4.34 -10.94 -3.86
CA ALA A 26 -4.83 -9.73 -4.50
C ALA A 26 -5.12 -9.89 -6.01
N GLY A 27 -4.72 -11.03 -6.61
CA GLY A 27 -4.89 -11.29 -8.03
C GLY A 27 -4.06 -10.38 -8.93
N ILE A 28 -2.79 -10.15 -8.57
CA ILE A 28 -1.81 -9.40 -9.37
C ILE A 28 -0.52 -10.19 -9.56
N ALA A 29 0.29 -9.80 -10.56
CA ALA A 29 1.60 -10.39 -10.75
C ALA A 29 2.55 -10.01 -9.60
N GLU A 30 3.41 -10.95 -9.19
CA GLU A 30 4.41 -10.74 -8.15
C GLU A 30 5.41 -9.62 -8.51
N SER A 31 5.75 -9.50 -9.80
CA SER A 31 6.59 -8.41 -10.33
C SER A 31 5.95 -7.03 -10.14
N THR A 32 4.64 -6.91 -10.38
CA THR A 32 3.87 -5.69 -10.12
C THR A 32 3.96 -5.28 -8.65
N LEU A 33 3.80 -6.24 -7.73
CA LEU A 33 3.91 -5.97 -6.30
C LEU A 33 5.34 -5.54 -5.91
N ARG A 34 6.38 -6.21 -6.41
CA ARG A 34 7.77 -5.80 -6.17
C ARG A 34 8.07 -4.39 -6.67
N MET A 35 7.60 -4.03 -7.87
CA MET A 35 7.76 -2.68 -8.41
C MET A 35 7.01 -1.65 -7.55
N ALA A 36 5.80 -1.97 -7.09
CA ALA A 36 5.04 -1.11 -6.21
C ALA A 36 5.80 -0.87 -4.89
N ILE A 37 6.29 -1.95 -4.25
CA ILE A 37 7.12 -1.86 -3.03
C ILE A 37 8.31 -0.93 -3.26
N GLY A 38 9.05 -1.10 -4.36
CA GLY A 38 10.18 -0.24 -4.70
C GLY A 38 9.80 1.23 -4.88
N ARG A 39 8.65 1.52 -5.52
CA ARG A 39 8.16 2.89 -5.75
C ARG A 39 7.68 3.60 -4.49
N THR A 40 7.22 2.83 -3.50
CA THR A 40 6.68 3.32 -2.24
C THR A 40 7.66 3.24 -1.08
N LYS A 41 8.81 2.58 -1.27
CA LYS A 41 9.87 2.51 -0.29
C LYS A 41 10.35 3.92 0.04
N ASP A 42 10.57 4.17 1.33
CA ASP A 42 11.06 5.45 1.86
C ASP A 42 10.14 6.66 1.62
N LYS A 43 8.88 6.41 1.23
CA LYS A 43 7.85 7.46 1.06
C LYS A 43 6.76 7.31 2.11
N GLU A 44 6.26 8.44 2.59
CA GLU A 44 5.08 8.46 3.46
C GLU A 44 3.85 7.96 2.68
N GLN A 45 3.04 7.14 3.34
CA GLN A 45 1.81 6.59 2.77
C GLN A 45 0.62 7.00 3.63
N CYS A 46 -0.53 7.33 3.01
CA CYS A 46 -1.75 7.61 3.77
C CYS A 46 -2.13 6.35 4.55
N PRO A 47 -2.30 6.43 5.88
CA PRO A 47 -2.80 5.32 6.68
C PRO A 47 -4.24 4.91 6.30
N CYS A 48 -4.98 5.81 5.66
CA CYS A 48 -6.35 5.61 5.21
C CYS A 48 -6.48 4.69 3.99
N CYS A 49 -5.57 4.82 3.02
CA CYS A 49 -5.72 4.23 1.69
C CYS A 49 -4.42 3.69 1.09
N GLY A 50 -3.29 3.82 1.78
CA GLY A 50 -1.98 3.37 1.31
C GLY A 50 -1.44 4.12 0.09
N GLN A 51 -2.01 5.27 -0.28
CA GLN A 51 -1.45 6.11 -1.35
C GLN A 51 -0.20 6.82 -0.87
N VAL A 52 0.76 7.02 -1.77
CA VAL A 52 1.94 7.85 -1.50
C VAL A 52 1.51 9.30 -1.29
N VAL A 53 1.92 9.87 -0.16
CA VAL A 53 1.76 11.30 0.12
C VAL A 53 2.74 12.06 -0.76
N ARG A 54 2.23 13.04 -1.50
CA ARG A 54 3.06 13.87 -2.39
C ARG A 54 3.79 14.92 -1.57
N GLU A 55 4.96 15.33 -2.04
CA GLU A 55 5.68 16.46 -1.44
C GLU A 55 4.77 17.70 -1.37
N GLY A 56 4.83 18.40 -0.24
CA GLY A 56 3.98 19.56 0.04
C GLY A 56 2.56 19.24 0.52
N PHE A 57 2.20 17.96 0.70
CA PHE A 57 0.95 17.55 1.35
C PHE A 57 1.22 16.92 2.70
N GLU A 58 0.35 17.18 3.67
CA GLU A 58 0.39 16.58 5.01
C GLU A 58 -0.82 15.67 5.22
N VAL A 59 -0.62 14.57 5.93
CA VAL A 59 -1.71 13.69 6.36
C VAL A 59 -2.30 14.26 7.65
N ASP A 60 -3.52 14.80 7.57
CA ASP A 60 -4.30 15.09 8.77
C ASP A 60 -4.72 13.77 9.42
N ARG A 61 -4.13 13.45 10.57
CA ARG A 61 -4.44 12.22 11.32
C ARG A 61 -5.67 12.37 12.22
N SER A 62 -6.16 13.59 12.45
CA SER A 62 -7.31 13.84 13.32
C SER A 62 -8.61 13.27 12.76
N VAL A 63 -8.68 13.09 11.43
CA VAL A 63 -9.85 12.56 10.72
C VAL A 63 -9.86 11.03 10.63
N LEU A 64 -8.78 10.36 11.06
CA LEU A 64 -8.71 8.90 11.11
C LEU A 64 -9.49 8.42 12.32
N LYS A 65 -10.71 7.93 12.09
CA LYS A 65 -11.46 7.21 13.13
C LYS A 65 -10.74 5.89 13.38
N GLY A 66 -10.21 5.73 14.60
CA GLY A 66 -9.58 4.49 15.08
C GLY A 66 -10.53 3.31 15.08
#